data_AF-A0A183CYZ3-F1
#
_entry.id   AF-A0A183CYZ3-F1
#
_cell.length_a   1.000
_cell.length_b   1.000
_cell.length_c   1.000
_cell.angle_alpha   90.00
_cell.angle_beta   90.00
_cell.angle_gamma   90.00
#
_symmetry.space_group_name_H-M   'P 1'
#
loop_
_entity.id
_entity.type
_entity.pdbx_description
1 polymer ?
#
loop_
_entity_poly.entity_id
_entity_poly.type
_entity_poly.pdbx_seq_one_letter_code
_entity_poly.pdbx_strand_id
1 'polypeptide(L)' 'MAPGLPNLEIIPFRIAAYDKTKGKMAFFDPSRKDDFIFISGTKMRTFAREGTQPPEGFMAPKAWKVTVRWMLSFN' A
#
# COMPACT_ATOMS: atom_id res chain seq x y z
N MET A 1 6.04 -19.96 23.57
CA MET A 1 5.32 -20.06 22.28
C MET A 1 3.83 -19.94 22.56
N ALA A 2 3.07 -19.21 21.74
CA ALA A 2 1.63 -19.04 21.96
C ALA A 2 0.89 -20.39 21.79
N PRO A 3 -0.03 -20.77 22.70
CA PRO A 3 -0.85 -21.97 22.53
C PRO A 3 -1.64 -21.89 21.21
N GLY A 4 -1.59 -22.94 20.38
CA GLY A 4 -2.32 -23.02 19.11
C GLY A 4 -1.49 -22.79 17.84
N LEU A 5 -0.25 -22.28 17.94
CA LEU A 5 0.67 -22.15 16.80
C LEU A 5 1.05 -23.47 16.09
N PRO A 6 1.21 -24.62 16.78
CA PRO A 6 1.65 -25.86 16.14
C PRO A 6 0.69 -26.41 15.07
N ASN A 7 -0.59 -26.07 15.16
CA ASN A 7 -1.63 -26.53 14.23
C ASN A 7 -2.00 -25.45 13.19
N LEU A 8 -1.23 -24.37 13.11
CA LEU A 8 -1.45 -23.25 12.20
C LEU A 8 -0.43 -23.29 11.06
N GLU A 9 -0.92 -23.32 9.83
CA GLU A 9 -0.08 -23.14 8.66
C GLU A 9 0.21 -21.64 8.44
N ILE A 10 1.49 -21.28 8.41
CA ILE A 10 1.93 -19.91 8.13
C ILE A 10 2.19 -19.80 6.63
N ILE A 11 1.49 -18.87 5.96
CA ILE A 11 1.71 -18.55 4.54
C ILE A 11 2.55 -17.26 4.47
N PRO A 12 3.87 -17.36 4.20
CA PRO A 12 4.72 -16.17 4.13
C PRO A 12 4.53 -15.43 2.79
N PHE A 13 4.48 -14.10 2.86
CA PHE A 13 4.45 -13.23 1.69
C PHE A 13 5.70 -12.36 1.62
N ARG A 14 6.15 -12.08 0.39
CA ARG A 14 7.17 -11.06 0.12
C ARG A 14 6.52 -9.68 0.07
N ILE A 15 7.33 -8.64 0.21
CA ILE A 15 6.88 -7.25 0.13
C ILE A 15 6.24 -7.00 -1.24
N ALA A 16 5.07 -6.37 -1.25
CA ALA A 16 4.43 -5.88 -2.46
C ALA A 16 4.53 -4.36 -2.52
N ALA A 17 4.82 -3.82 -3.70
CA ALA A 17 4.90 -2.39 -3.98
C ALA A 17 4.19 -2.09 -5.30
N TYR A 18 3.92 -0.82 -5.57
CA TYR A 18 3.27 -0.42 -6.81
C TYR A 18 4.26 -0.49 -7.97
N ASP A 19 4.01 -1.37 -8.94
CA ASP A 19 4.85 -1.54 -10.12
C ASP A 19 4.38 -0.59 -11.23
N LYS A 20 5.21 0.42 -11.54
CA LYS A 20 4.92 1.44 -12.55
C LYS A 20 4.75 0.84 -13.94
N THR A 21 5.47 -0.24 -14.25
CA THR A 21 5.43 -0.87 -15.57
C THR A 21 4.11 -1.62 -15.79
N LYS A 22 3.47 -2.07 -14.71
CA LYS A 22 2.22 -2.86 -14.74
C LYS A 22 0.98 -2.09 -14.32
N GLY A 23 1.14 -0.89 -13.74
CA GLY A 23 0.03 -0.07 -13.25
C GLY A 23 -0.73 -0.70 -12.08
N LYS A 24 -0.07 -1.53 -11.25
CA LYS A 24 -0.72 -2.26 -10.15
C LYS A 24 0.27 -2.74 -9.09
N MET A 25 -0.27 -3.22 -7.97
CA MET A 25 0.52 -3.88 -6.93
C MET A 25 1.13 -5.19 -7.44
N ALA A 26 2.43 -5.39 -7.18
CA ALA A 26 3.15 -6.61 -7.49
C ALA A 26 4.22 -6.88 -6.42
N PHE A 27 4.68 -8.13 -6.32
CA PHE A 27 5.82 -8.45 -5.46
C PHE A 27 7.06 -7.68 -5.90
N PHE A 28 7.74 -7.07 -4.93
CA PHE A 28 8.94 -6.28 -5.14
C PHE A 28 10.07 -7.15 -5.67
N ASP A 29 10.76 -6.62 -6.68
CA ASP A 29 11.93 -7.24 -7.30
C ASP A 29 13.14 -6.29 -7.17
N PRO A 30 14.13 -6.63 -6.33
CA PRO A 30 15.30 -5.79 -6.10
C PRO A 30 16.12 -5.49 -7.36
N SER A 31 16.09 -6.36 -8.37
CA SER A 31 16.85 -6.19 -9.62
C SER A 31 16.36 -5.01 -10.46
N ARG A 32 15.11 -4.62 -10.27
CA ARG A 32 14.41 -3.54 -10.99
C ARG A 32 13.72 -2.60 -10.01
N LYS A 33 14.43 -2.28 -8.92
CA LYS A 33 13.94 -1.44 -7.81
C LYS A 33 13.31 -0.12 -8.27
N ASP A 34 13.84 0.47 -9.34
CA ASP A 34 13.43 1.77 -9.85
C ASP A 34 12.05 1.71 -10.54
N ASP A 35 11.55 0.52 -10.88
CA ASP A 35 10.20 0.31 -11.41
C ASP A 35 9.11 0.39 -10.33
N PHE A 36 9.49 0.34 -9.06
CA PHE A 36 8.54 0.27 -7.96
C PHE A 36 8.40 1.60 -7.21
N ILE A 37 7.18 1.91 -6.79
CA ILE A 37 6.88 3.01 -5.89
C ILE A 37 6.41 2.44 -4.55
N PHE A 38 7.09 2.85 -3.49
CA PHE A 38 6.63 2.63 -2.12
C PHE A 38 5.78 3.82 -1.68
N ILE A 39 4.51 3.55 -1.36
CA ILE A 39 3.57 4.56 -0.88
C ILE A 39 3.30 4.26 0.58
N SER A 40 4.02 4.95 1.46
CA SER A 40 3.85 4.85 2.91
C SER A 40 2.60 5.60 3.38
N GLY A 41 2.15 5.31 4.61
CA GLY A 41 1.05 6.05 5.24
C GLY A 41 1.31 7.56 5.33
N THR A 42 2.56 7.97 5.57
CA THR A 42 2.96 9.39 5.54
C THR A 42 2.75 10.01 4.16
N LYS A 43 3.16 9.30 3.09
CA LYS A 43 2.98 9.76 1.71
C LYS A 43 1.49 9.84 1.33
N MET A 44 0.68 8.90 1.79
CA MET A 44 -0.78 8.96 1.63
C MET A 44 -1.37 10.19 2.32
N ARG A 45 -0.91 10.54 3.52
CA ARG A 45 -1.37 11.75 4.21
C ARG A 45 -0.98 13.02 3.45
N THR A 46 0.21 13.06 2.85
CA THR A 46 0.61 14.16 1.96
C THR A 46 -0.33 14.28 0.77
N PHE A 47 -0.62 13.17 0.06
CA PHE A 47 -1.58 13.18 -1.05
C PHE A 47 -2.95 13.70 -0.63
N ALA A 48 -3.46 13.25 0.53
CA ALA A 48 -4.74 13.71 1.05
C ALA A 48 -4.74 15.21 1.37
N ARG A 49 -3.66 15.75 1.95
CA ARG A 49 -3.51 17.19 2.27
C ARG A 49 -3.38 18.06 1.02
N GLU A 50 -2.70 17.58 -0.02
CA GLU A 50 -2.52 18.28 -1.29
C GLU A 50 -3.70 18.12 -2.25
N GLY A 51 -4.67 17.26 -1.93
CA GLY A 51 -5.79 16.93 -2.80
C GLY A 51 -5.40 16.10 -4.03
N THR A 52 -4.22 15.47 -4.02
CA THR A 52 -3.73 14.62 -5.10
C THR A 52 -4.16 13.16 -4.89
N GLN A 53 -4.25 12.39 -5.98
CA GLN A 53 -4.58 10.97 -5.92
C GLN A 53 -3.32 10.11 -5.98
N PRO A 54 -3.28 8.97 -5.28
CA PRO A 54 -2.26 7.97 -5.53
C PRO A 54 -2.40 7.41 -6.96
N PRO A 55 -1.37 6.73 -7.48
CA PRO A 55 -1.44 6.07 -8.78
C PRO A 55 -2.66 5.16 -8.91
N GLU A 56 -3.24 5.13 -10.10
CA GLU A 56 -4.33 4.20 -10.43
C GLU A 56 -3.90 2.76 -10.11
N GLY A 57 -4.79 1.95 -9.53
CA GLY A 57 -4.45 0.56 -9.17
C GLY A 57 -3.67 0.40 -7.86
N PHE A 58 -3.28 1.49 -7.18
CA PHE A 58 -2.75 1.41 -5.81
C PHE A 58 -3.85 1.07 -4.80
N MET A 59 -5.00 1.74 -4.88
CA MET A 59 -6.14 1.49 -4.01
C MET A 59 -7.46 1.78 -4.72
N ALA A 60 -8.50 1.02 -4.40
CA ALA A 60 -9.83 1.24 -4.92
C ALA A 60 -10.31 2.68 -4.66
N PRO A 61 -10.90 3.39 -5.64
CA PRO A 61 -11.29 4.80 -5.49
C PRO A 61 -12.26 5.05 -4.32
N LYS A 62 -13.18 4.10 -4.06
CA LYS A 62 -14.11 4.19 -2.92
C LYS A 62 -13.38 4.15 -1.57
N ALA A 63 -12.39 3.27 -1.44
CA ALA A 63 -11.57 3.18 -0.23
C ALA A 63 -10.71 4.44 -0.05
N TRP A 64 -10.12 4.97 -1.13
CA TRP A 64 -9.35 6.22 -1.09
C TRP A 64 -10.16 7.39 -0.56
N LYS A 65 -11.41 7.55 -1.00
CA LYS A 65 -12.31 8.61 -0.48
C LYS A 65 -12.51 8.52 1.03
N VAL A 66 -12.65 7.31 1.59
CA VAL A 66 -12.76 7.11 3.04
C VAL A 66 -11.45 7.45 3.74
N THR A 67 -10.32 7.03 3.18
CA THR A 67 -8.99 7.32 3.74
C THR A 67 -8.70 8.82 3.77
N VAL A 68 -8.99 9.55 2.68
CA VAL A 68 -8.83 11.02 2.63
C VAL A 68 -9.71 11.68 3.70
N ARG A 69 -10.98 11.29 3.82
CA ARG A 69 -11.88 11.81 4.85
C ARG A 69 -11.31 11.62 6.26
N TRP A 70 -10.82 10.41 6.57
CA TRP A 70 -10.21 10.12 7.87
C TRP A 70 -8.90 10.89 8.08
N MET A 71 -8.04 10.99 7.07
CA MET A 71 -6.75 11.70 7.22
C MET A 71 -6.93 13.20 7.45
N LEU A 72 -7.95 13.81 6.86
CA LEU A 72 -8.27 15.23 7.00
C LEU A 72 -9.05 15.55 8.28
N SER A 73 -9.66 14.57 8.95
CA SER A 73 -10.41 14.81 10.19
C SER A 73 -9.52 15.03 11.42
N PHE A 74 -8.20 14.88 11.31
CA PHE A 74 -7.23 15.15 12.38
C PHE A 74 -6.60 16.55 12.28
N ASN A 75 -7.26 17.47 11.58
CA ASN A 75 -6.89 18.88 11.52
C ASN A 75 -7.77 19.71 12.46
#